data_AF-A0A948I4Z4-F1
#
_entry.id   AF-A0A948I4Z4-F1
#
_cell.length_a   1.000
_cell.length_b   1.000
_cell.length_c   1.000
_cell.angle_alpha   90.00
_cell.angle_beta   90.00
_cell.angle_gamma   90.00
#
_symmetry.space_group_name_H-M   'P 1'
#
loop_
_entity.id
_entity.type
_entity.pdbx_description
1 polymer ?
#
loop_
_entity_poly.entity_id
_entity_poly.type
_entity_poly.pdbx_seq_one_letter_code
_entity_poly.pdbx_strand_id
1 'polypeptide(L)'
;LIVPLLMMIGALLLMRDRLRMDMPALTSVMQGTIRPNVYVILAAGGALYGAAGNTLVAIAIGIVVPTVNVLCVILLARLIGTTEPGSRSIAKALITNPIIVAVVLGLVLSSLQVGLPPIIGPTLDTIGRAALPVGLLCVGAGLNFAAARAGRRGIIISSVLKLLVLPVLTAFACFVFGVEGLTAKIAILFSGAPAAASSYILARQMGGDHQLMAGILTTQVIAAALTLPVVITFLL
;
A
#
# COMPACT_ATOMS: atom_id res chain seq x y z
N LEU A 1 2.34 6.37 9.78
CA LEU A 1 2.48 5.49 8.59
C LEU A 1 3.91 5.43 8.04
N ILE A 2 4.58 6.54 7.71
CA ILE A 2 5.93 6.49 7.10
C ILE A 2 6.97 5.86 8.04
N VAL A 3 7.00 6.29 9.30
CA VAL A 3 7.93 5.78 10.32
C VAL A 3 7.89 4.24 10.47
N PRO A 4 6.74 3.59 10.71
CA PRO A 4 6.70 2.12 10.81
C PRO A 4 7.06 1.41 9.50
N LEU A 5 6.78 2.01 8.34
CA LEU A 5 7.21 1.45 7.04
C LEU A 5 8.74 1.46 6.91
N LEU A 6 9.39 2.56 7.28
CA LEU A 6 10.86 2.67 7.27
C LEU A 6 11.50 1.71 8.27
N MET A 7 10.93 1.57 9.48
CA MET A 7 11.40 0.58 10.47
C MET A 7 11.35 -0.83 9.89
N MET A 8 10.27 -1.19 9.19
CA MET A 8 10.14 -2.52 8.62
C MET A 8 11.11 -2.78 7.46
N ILE A 9 11.35 -1.79 6.61
CA ILE A 9 12.40 -1.83 5.58
C ILE A 9 13.75 -2.04 6.26
N GLY A 10 14.08 -1.24 7.26
CA GLY A 10 15.33 -1.33 8.01
C GLY A 10 15.53 -2.71 8.64
N ALA A 11 14.51 -3.24 9.32
CA ALA A 11 14.55 -4.57 9.91
C ALA A 11 14.79 -5.67 8.87
N LEU A 12 14.09 -5.63 7.73
CA LEU A 12 14.29 -6.59 6.64
C LEU A 12 15.68 -6.50 6.01
N LEU A 13 16.24 -5.29 5.86
CA LEU A 13 17.61 -5.10 5.37
C LEU A 13 18.65 -5.62 6.35
N LEU A 14 18.47 -5.37 7.65
CA LEU A 14 19.37 -5.87 8.70
C LEU A 14 19.33 -7.40 8.82
N MET A 15 18.16 -7.99 8.59
CA MET A 15 17.96 -9.44 8.65
C MET A 15 18.25 -10.15 7.33
N ARG A 16 18.67 -9.43 6.27
CA ARG A 16 18.81 -9.99 4.90
C ARG A 16 19.64 -11.28 4.85
N ASP A 17 20.77 -11.31 5.56
CA ASP A 17 21.69 -12.45 5.55
C ASP A 17 21.12 -13.65 6.32
N ARG A 18 20.26 -13.38 7.32
CA ARG A 18 19.54 -14.42 8.10
C ARG A 18 18.33 -14.98 7.37
N LEU A 19 17.72 -14.19 6.48
CA LEU A 19 16.54 -14.59 5.71
C LEU A 19 16.88 -15.64 4.65
N ARG A 20 18.15 -15.74 4.22
CA ARG A 20 18.64 -16.70 3.22
C ARG A 20 17.78 -16.67 1.94
N MET A 21 17.47 -15.46 1.48
CA MET A 21 16.72 -15.20 0.26
C MET A 21 17.65 -14.55 -0.77
N ASP A 22 17.42 -14.83 -2.04
CA ASP A 22 18.05 -14.05 -3.10
C ASP A 22 17.46 -12.62 -3.15
N MET A 23 18.16 -11.70 -3.82
CA MET A 23 17.74 -10.30 -3.89
C MET A 23 16.37 -10.11 -4.56
N PRO A 24 16.02 -10.84 -5.63
CA PRO A 24 14.68 -10.79 -6.21
C PRO A 24 13.57 -11.22 -5.23
N ALA A 25 13.75 -12.27 -4.43
CA ALA A 25 12.76 -12.65 -3.42
C ALA A 25 12.69 -11.66 -2.27
N LEU A 26 13.84 -11.19 -1.76
CA LEU A 26 13.89 -10.23 -0.65
C LEU A 26 13.17 -8.93 -1.02
N THR A 27 13.46 -8.37 -2.19
CA THR A 27 12.79 -7.15 -2.67
C THR A 27 11.29 -7.34 -2.85
N SER A 28 10.84 -8.49 -3.36
CA SER A 28 9.41 -8.83 -3.43
C SER A 28 8.76 -8.94 -2.05
N VAL A 29 9.42 -9.55 -1.07
CA VAL A 29 8.95 -9.62 0.33
C VAL A 29 8.85 -8.22 0.94
N MET A 30 9.85 -7.36 0.72
CA MET A 30 9.83 -5.97 1.19
C MET A 30 8.65 -5.21 0.58
N GLN A 31 8.45 -5.29 -0.75
CA GLN A 31 7.32 -4.67 -1.44
C GLN A 31 5.97 -5.13 -0.88
N GLY A 32 5.79 -6.45 -0.74
CA GLY A 32 4.58 -7.05 -0.16
C GLY A 32 4.33 -6.65 1.29
N THR A 33 5.35 -6.16 1.99
CA THR A 33 5.25 -5.72 3.38
C THR A 33 4.89 -4.24 3.50
N ILE A 34 5.32 -3.39 2.57
CA ILE A 34 5.15 -1.94 2.69
C ILE A 34 4.03 -1.38 1.84
N ARG A 35 3.71 -1.98 0.68
CA ARG A 35 2.84 -1.38 -0.33
C ARG A 35 1.37 -1.75 -0.13
N PRO A 36 0.51 -0.84 0.37
CA PRO A 36 -0.86 -1.18 0.75
C PRO A 36 -1.82 -1.14 -0.45
N ASN A 37 -2.85 -1.98 -0.41
CA ASN A 37 -3.92 -2.00 -1.39
C ASN A 37 -4.95 -0.90 -1.13
N VAL A 38 -4.91 0.15 -1.96
CA VAL A 38 -5.78 1.33 -1.82
C VAL A 38 -7.27 1.04 -1.94
N TYR A 39 -7.67 0.06 -2.76
CA TYR A 39 -9.08 -0.25 -2.96
C TYR A 39 -9.69 -0.93 -1.72
N VAL A 40 -8.95 -1.84 -1.10
CA VAL A 40 -9.36 -2.47 0.16
C VAL A 40 -9.48 -1.43 1.27
N ILE A 41 -8.54 -0.48 1.35
CA ILE A 41 -8.58 0.58 2.35
C ILE A 41 -9.75 1.54 2.12
N LEU A 42 -9.99 1.96 0.88
CA LEU A 42 -11.13 2.84 0.54
C LEU A 42 -12.46 2.16 0.87
N ALA A 43 -12.60 0.87 0.53
CA ALA A 43 -13.79 0.11 0.88
C ALA A 43 -14.00 0.03 2.40
N ALA A 44 -12.95 -0.37 3.15
CA ALA A 44 -13.04 -0.52 4.60
C ALA A 44 -13.22 0.82 5.32
N GLY A 45 -12.52 1.87 4.88
CA GLY A 45 -12.61 3.20 5.47
C GLY A 45 -14.01 3.80 5.32
N GLY A 46 -14.62 3.65 4.14
CA GLY A 46 -15.99 4.08 3.89
C GLY A 46 -17.01 3.25 4.64
N ALA A 47 -16.85 1.93 4.68
CA ALA A 47 -17.76 1.03 5.40
C ALA A 47 -17.76 1.27 6.92
N LEU A 48 -16.60 1.57 7.52
CA LEU A 48 -16.46 1.71 8.97
C LEU A 48 -16.71 3.14 9.46
N TYR A 49 -16.32 4.15 8.69
CA TYR A 49 -16.27 5.54 9.15
C TYR A 49 -16.94 6.54 8.20
N GLY A 50 -17.66 6.06 7.19
CA GLY A 50 -18.42 6.88 6.25
C GLY A 50 -17.56 7.88 5.47
N ALA A 51 -18.14 9.04 5.18
CA ALA A 51 -17.50 10.08 4.37
C ALA A 51 -16.19 10.60 5.00
N ALA A 52 -16.17 10.82 6.32
CA ALA A 52 -14.97 11.28 7.02
C ALA A 52 -13.81 10.29 6.92
N GLY A 53 -14.11 8.98 7.00
CA GLY A 53 -13.14 7.92 6.74
C GLY A 53 -12.55 7.99 5.35
N ASN A 54 -13.40 8.09 4.33
CA ASN A 54 -12.97 8.21 2.94
C ASN A 54 -12.09 9.44 2.68
N THR A 55 -12.42 10.57 3.29
CA THR A 55 -11.60 11.79 3.20
C THR A 55 -10.19 11.56 3.74
N LEU A 56 -10.07 10.99 4.94
CA LEU A 56 -8.76 10.72 5.55
C LEU A 56 -7.98 9.64 4.80
N VAL A 57 -8.65 8.61 4.27
CA VAL A 57 -8.02 7.60 3.40
C VAL A 57 -7.50 8.26 2.14
N ALA A 58 -8.25 9.14 1.48
CA ALA A 58 -7.82 9.83 0.27
C ALA A 58 -6.58 10.70 0.53
N ILE A 59 -6.55 11.42 1.66
CA ILE A 59 -5.38 12.19 2.09
C ILE A 59 -4.18 11.25 2.32
N ALA A 60 -4.38 10.15 3.05
CA ALA A 60 -3.33 9.16 3.31
C ALA A 60 -2.81 8.53 2.00
N ILE A 61 -3.67 8.25 1.01
CA ILE A 61 -3.28 7.75 -0.32
C ILE A 61 -2.36 8.76 -1.01
N GLY A 62 -2.72 10.04 -1.01
CA GLY A 62 -1.95 11.09 -1.69
C GLY A 62 -0.52 11.25 -1.18
N ILE A 63 -0.26 10.88 0.07
CA ILE A 63 1.07 10.97 0.69
C ILE A 63 1.76 9.60 0.68
N VAL A 64 1.11 8.56 1.22
CA VAL A 64 1.76 7.28 1.52
C VAL A 64 2.01 6.46 0.25
N VAL A 65 1.09 6.45 -0.71
CA VAL A 65 1.23 5.63 -1.92
C VAL A 65 2.42 6.07 -2.77
N PRO A 66 2.60 7.37 -3.06
CA PRO A 66 3.79 7.84 -3.77
C PRO A 66 5.08 7.58 -2.99
N THR A 67 5.11 7.84 -1.68
CA THR A 67 6.28 7.55 -0.85
C THR A 67 6.67 6.08 -0.94
N VAL A 68 5.71 5.17 -0.78
CA VAL A 68 5.99 3.74 -0.86
C VAL A 68 6.39 3.33 -2.28
N ASN A 69 5.77 3.87 -3.33
CA ASN A 69 6.18 3.59 -4.71
C ASN A 69 7.65 3.96 -4.94
N VAL A 70 8.07 5.16 -4.50
CA VAL A 70 9.46 5.61 -4.61
C VAL A 70 10.40 4.71 -3.81
N LEU A 71 10.05 4.37 -2.57
CA LEU A 71 10.83 3.45 -1.73
C LEU A 71 10.98 2.07 -2.39
N CYS A 72 9.91 1.50 -2.95
CA CYS A 72 9.96 0.22 -3.66
C CYS A 72 10.88 0.27 -4.88
N VAL A 73 10.78 1.34 -5.70
CA VAL A 73 11.64 1.52 -6.88
C VAL A 73 13.11 1.65 -6.47
N ILE A 74 13.42 2.44 -5.44
CA ILE A 74 14.79 2.58 -4.92
C ILE A 74 15.31 1.23 -4.40
N LEU A 75 14.51 0.49 -3.63
CA LEU A 75 14.89 -0.81 -3.09
C LEU A 75 15.19 -1.83 -4.21
N LEU A 76 14.31 -1.92 -5.20
CA LEU A 76 14.51 -2.78 -6.36
C LEU A 76 15.76 -2.37 -7.14
N ALA A 77 15.93 -1.08 -7.41
CA ALA A 77 17.08 -0.59 -8.16
C ALA A 77 18.40 -0.88 -7.47
N ARG A 78 18.49 -0.59 -6.17
CA ARG A 78 19.72 -0.79 -5.40
C ARG A 78 20.07 -2.26 -5.15
N LEU A 79 19.07 -3.11 -4.90
CA LEU A 79 19.32 -4.50 -4.49
C LEU A 79 19.43 -5.47 -5.69
N ILE A 80 18.77 -5.17 -6.81
CA ILE A 80 18.84 -5.99 -8.04
C ILE A 80 19.90 -5.45 -9.01
N GLY A 81 20.32 -4.20 -8.86
CA GLY A 81 21.37 -3.60 -9.68
C GLY A 81 20.86 -2.92 -10.95
N THR A 82 19.58 -2.54 -11.02
CA THR A 82 19.12 -1.64 -12.08
C THR A 82 19.57 -0.22 -11.73
N THR A 83 20.07 0.55 -12.70
CA THR A 83 20.63 1.90 -12.53
C THR A 83 19.86 2.73 -11.51
N GLU A 84 20.53 3.26 -10.48
CA GLU A 84 19.86 4.05 -9.45
C GLU A 84 19.11 5.23 -10.08
N PRO A 85 17.82 5.43 -9.77
CA PRO A 85 17.13 6.62 -10.22
C PRO A 85 17.75 7.83 -9.51
N GLY A 86 18.46 8.68 -10.24
CA GLY A 86 19.03 9.92 -9.69
C GLY A 86 17.95 10.81 -9.06
N SER A 87 18.34 11.66 -8.10
CA SER A 87 17.41 12.55 -7.36
C SER A 87 16.45 13.34 -8.27
N ARG A 88 16.92 13.77 -9.44
CA ARG A 88 16.10 14.44 -10.48
C ARG A 88 15.03 13.54 -11.09
N SER A 89 15.30 12.25 -11.24
CA SER A 89 14.34 11.25 -11.73
C SER A 89 13.25 11.00 -10.69
N ILE A 90 13.62 10.91 -9.41
CA ILE A 90 12.67 10.75 -8.30
C ILE A 90 11.75 11.96 -8.21
N ALA A 91 12.30 13.18 -8.23
CA ALA A 91 11.51 14.41 -8.19
C ALA A 91 10.54 14.50 -9.38
N LYS A 92 11.01 14.17 -10.60
CA LYS A 92 10.15 14.11 -11.79
C LYS A 92 9.02 13.08 -11.61
N ALA A 93 9.34 11.88 -11.11
CA ALA A 93 8.35 10.81 -10.90
C ALA A 93 7.28 11.17 -9.86
N LEU A 94 7.62 11.96 -8.83
CA LEU A 94 6.64 12.49 -7.87
C LEU A 94 5.72 13.52 -8.54
N ILE A 95 6.27 14.52 -9.22
CA ILE A 95 5.50 15.60 -9.84
C ILE A 95 4.59 15.08 -10.96
N THR A 96 5.04 14.09 -11.73
CA THR A 96 4.23 13.49 -12.80
C THR A 96 3.36 12.33 -12.31
N ASN A 97 3.28 12.08 -10.99
CA ASN A 97 2.47 10.98 -10.48
C ASN A 97 0.98 11.34 -10.55
N PRO A 98 0.17 10.63 -11.35
CA PRO A 98 -1.24 10.97 -11.53
C PRO A 98 -2.04 10.88 -10.21
N ILE A 99 -1.63 10.03 -9.25
CA ILE A 99 -2.28 9.94 -7.95
C ILE A 99 -2.01 11.21 -7.12
N ILE A 100 -0.76 11.69 -7.10
CA ILE A 100 -0.42 12.94 -6.39
C ILE A 100 -1.17 14.09 -7.02
N VAL A 101 -1.08 14.22 -8.34
CA VAL A 101 -1.73 15.32 -9.08
C VAL A 101 -3.24 15.30 -8.83
N ALA A 102 -3.90 14.13 -8.90
CA ALA A 102 -5.32 14.02 -8.62
C ALA A 102 -5.69 14.42 -7.19
N VAL A 103 -4.93 13.99 -6.17
CA VAL A 103 -5.20 14.35 -4.77
C VAL A 103 -4.97 15.85 -4.53
N VAL A 104 -3.89 16.42 -5.06
CA VAL A 104 -3.59 17.86 -4.93
C VAL A 104 -4.67 18.70 -5.61
N LEU A 105 -5.04 18.37 -6.85
CA LEU A 105 -6.12 19.06 -7.56
C LEU A 105 -7.45 18.94 -6.81
N GLY A 106 -7.79 17.75 -6.32
CA GLY A 106 -8.99 17.51 -5.53
C GLY A 106 -9.02 18.35 -4.24
N LEU A 107 -7.90 18.42 -3.52
CA LEU A 107 -7.77 19.25 -2.31
C LEU A 107 -7.89 20.75 -2.64
N VAL A 108 -7.25 21.22 -3.71
CA VAL A 108 -7.33 22.62 -4.14
C VAL A 108 -8.78 22.99 -4.47
N LEU A 109 -9.45 22.20 -5.32
CA LEU A 109 -10.86 22.43 -5.69
C LEU A 109 -11.80 22.40 -4.48
N SER A 110 -11.57 21.47 -3.55
CA SER A 110 -12.33 21.38 -2.30
C SER A 110 -12.10 22.59 -1.39
N SER A 111 -10.85 23.07 -1.27
CA SER A 111 -10.50 24.21 -0.43
C SER A 111 -11.05 25.53 -0.95
N LEU A 112 -11.13 25.68 -2.27
CA LEU A 112 -11.71 26.85 -2.94
C LEU A 112 -13.25 26.78 -2.98
N GLN A 113 -13.87 25.69 -2.52
CA GLN A 113 -15.31 25.42 -2.61
C GLN A 113 -15.89 25.55 -4.03
N VAL A 114 -15.03 25.42 -5.04
CA VAL A 114 -15.41 25.51 -6.47
C VAL A 114 -16.17 24.25 -6.90
N GLY A 115 -16.00 23.14 -6.18
CA GLY A 115 -16.57 21.86 -6.53
C GLY A 115 -15.92 21.28 -7.80
N LEU A 116 -16.57 20.27 -8.39
CA LEU A 116 -16.13 19.72 -9.66
C LEU A 116 -16.54 20.64 -10.82
N PRO A 117 -15.68 20.87 -11.83
CA PRO A 117 -16.04 21.73 -12.96
C PRO A 117 -17.29 21.18 -13.68
N PRO A 118 -18.27 22.02 -14.05
CA PRO A 118 -19.58 21.54 -14.52
C PRO A 118 -19.53 20.68 -15.78
N ILE A 119 -18.53 20.88 -16.64
CA ILE A 119 -18.38 20.16 -17.91
C ILE A 119 -17.87 18.72 -17.71
N ILE A 120 -16.87 18.53 -16.85
CA ILE A 120 -16.21 17.23 -16.65
C ILE A 120 -16.60 16.55 -15.33
N GLY A 121 -17.22 17.30 -14.41
CA GLY A 121 -17.55 16.88 -13.06
C GLY A 121 -18.44 15.65 -12.99
N PRO A 122 -19.58 15.59 -13.72
CA PRO A 122 -20.44 14.40 -13.73
C PRO A 122 -19.70 13.14 -14.20
N THR A 123 -18.83 13.29 -15.20
CA THR A 123 -17.99 12.20 -15.71
C THR A 123 -16.95 11.75 -14.68
N LEU A 124 -16.28 12.70 -14.03
CA LEU A 124 -15.31 12.41 -12.96
C LEU A 124 -15.97 11.73 -11.76
N ASP A 125 -17.17 12.17 -11.35
CA ASP A 125 -17.93 11.54 -10.26
C ASP A 125 -18.33 10.10 -10.64
N THR A 126 -18.83 9.90 -11.86
CA THR A 126 -19.20 8.57 -12.36
C THR A 126 -18.00 7.62 -12.37
N ILE A 127 -16.85 8.07 -12.90
CA ILE A 127 -15.61 7.28 -12.92
C ILE A 127 -15.13 7.01 -11.49
N GLY A 128 -15.17 8.01 -10.60
CA GLY A 128 -14.75 7.89 -9.21
C GLY A 128 -15.57 6.83 -8.46
N ARG A 129 -16.89 6.81 -8.64
CA ARG A 129 -17.79 5.80 -8.05
C ARG A 129 -17.57 4.41 -8.63
N ALA A 130 -17.26 4.31 -9.93
CA ALA A 130 -16.96 3.04 -10.58
C ALA A 130 -15.56 2.48 -10.23
N ALA A 131 -14.62 3.33 -9.85
CA ALA A 131 -13.23 2.93 -9.58
C ALA A 131 -13.11 1.92 -8.44
N LEU A 132 -13.90 2.08 -7.37
CA LEU A 132 -13.87 1.17 -6.22
C LEU A 132 -14.34 -0.26 -6.58
N PRO A 133 -15.56 -0.49 -7.12
CA PRO A 133 -16.01 -1.83 -7.46
C PRO A 133 -15.13 -2.49 -8.53
N VAL A 134 -14.71 -1.74 -9.56
CA VAL A 134 -13.80 -2.25 -10.59
C VAL A 134 -12.45 -2.62 -9.98
N GLY A 135 -11.89 -1.76 -9.12
CA GLY A 135 -10.64 -2.02 -8.42
C GLY A 135 -10.69 -3.28 -7.56
N LEU A 136 -11.77 -3.50 -6.81
CA LEU A 136 -11.96 -4.71 -6.00
C LEU A 136 -12.14 -5.97 -6.87
N LEU A 137 -12.88 -5.87 -7.99
CA LEU A 137 -12.97 -6.97 -8.96
C LEU A 137 -11.60 -7.34 -9.53
N CYS A 138 -10.78 -6.35 -9.89
CA CYS A 138 -9.41 -6.58 -10.35
C CYS A 138 -8.52 -7.22 -9.27
N VAL A 139 -8.69 -6.86 -7.99
CA VAL A 139 -7.98 -7.50 -6.88
C VAL A 139 -8.35 -8.98 -6.77
N GLY A 140 -9.64 -9.31 -6.86
CA GLY A 140 -10.11 -10.69 -6.86
C GLY A 140 -9.67 -11.50 -8.08
N ALA A 141 -9.77 -10.93 -9.27
CA ALA A 141 -9.35 -11.56 -10.52
C ALA A 141 -7.83 -11.79 -10.61
N GLY A 142 -7.03 -10.98 -9.90
CA GLY A 142 -5.57 -11.10 -9.85
C GLY A 142 -5.04 -12.18 -8.89
N LEU A 143 -5.91 -12.89 -8.16
CA LEU A 143 -5.50 -13.92 -7.21
C LEU A 143 -4.98 -15.17 -7.94
N ASN A 144 -3.81 -15.65 -7.52
CA ASN A 144 -3.15 -16.83 -8.06
C ASN A 144 -2.89 -17.88 -6.97
N PHE A 145 -3.83 -18.81 -6.83
CA PHE A 145 -3.78 -19.89 -5.83
C PHE A 145 -2.69 -20.93 -6.09
N ALA A 146 -2.18 -21.04 -7.31
CA ALA A 146 -1.04 -21.90 -7.61
C ALA A 146 0.25 -21.29 -7.04
N ALA A 147 0.46 -19.99 -7.30
CA ALA A 147 1.59 -19.24 -6.74
C ALA A 147 1.55 -19.18 -5.20
N ALA A 148 0.37 -19.09 -4.59
CA ALA A 148 0.20 -19.13 -3.14
C ALA A 148 0.71 -20.43 -2.48
N ARG A 149 0.78 -21.53 -3.24
CA ARG A 149 1.29 -22.82 -2.75
C ARG A 149 2.81 -22.99 -2.91
N ALA A 150 3.45 -22.16 -3.72
CA ALA A 150 4.89 -22.16 -3.98
C ALA A 150 5.62 -21.13 -3.11
N GLY A 151 6.85 -21.38 -2.65
CA GLY A 151 7.66 -20.36 -1.97
C GLY A 151 7.16 -19.93 -0.57
N ARG A 152 6.76 -20.91 0.27
CA ARG A 152 6.08 -20.68 1.57
C ARG A 152 6.75 -19.66 2.50
N ARG A 153 8.08 -19.66 2.60
CA ARG A 153 8.80 -18.83 3.60
C ARG A 153 8.63 -17.33 3.34
N GLY A 154 8.81 -16.87 2.10
CA GLY A 154 8.64 -15.46 1.75
C GLY A 154 7.20 -14.98 1.90
N ILE A 155 6.25 -15.84 1.51
CA ILE A 155 4.82 -15.58 1.67
C ILE A 155 4.46 -15.38 3.14
N ILE A 156 4.87 -16.32 4.01
CA ILE A 156 4.57 -16.25 5.45
C ILE A 156 5.20 -15.01 6.07
N ILE A 157 6.48 -14.76 5.81
CA ILE A 157 7.19 -13.60 6.38
C ILE A 157 6.53 -12.30 5.96
N SER A 158 6.28 -12.10 4.66
CA SER A 158 5.62 -10.88 4.19
C SER A 158 4.21 -10.74 4.74
N SER A 159 3.44 -11.83 4.83
CA SER A 159 2.07 -11.80 5.36
C SER A 159 2.02 -11.45 6.84
N VAL A 160 2.87 -12.07 7.67
CA VAL A 160 2.97 -11.77 9.10
C VAL A 160 3.42 -10.32 9.32
N LEU A 161 4.46 -9.89 8.60
CA LEU A 161 4.95 -8.53 8.73
C LEU A 161 3.90 -7.49 8.30
N LYS A 162 3.20 -7.74 7.19
CA LYS A 162 2.19 -6.81 6.67
C LYS A 162 0.93 -6.76 7.53
N LEU A 163 0.37 -7.91 7.87
CA LEU A 163 -0.98 -8.01 8.42
C LEU A 163 -1.02 -7.98 9.96
N LEU A 164 0.10 -8.28 10.63
CA LEU A 164 0.17 -8.33 12.09
C LEU A 164 1.19 -7.33 12.65
N VAL A 165 2.43 -7.35 12.15
CA VAL A 165 3.48 -6.50 12.72
C VAL A 165 3.29 -5.03 12.33
N LEU A 166 2.97 -4.72 11.07
CA LEU A 166 2.78 -3.34 10.62
C LEU A 166 1.65 -2.62 11.36
N PRO A 167 0.46 -3.22 11.58
CA PRO A 167 -0.60 -2.58 12.36
C PRO A 167 -0.21 -2.31 13.81
N VAL A 168 0.46 -3.27 14.47
CA VAL A 168 0.94 -3.08 15.84
C VAL A 168 1.99 -1.97 15.92
N LEU A 169 2.96 -1.96 14.99
CA LEU A 169 3.95 -0.88 14.90
C LEU A 169 3.30 0.48 14.59
N THR A 170 2.24 0.48 13.79
CA THR A 170 1.50 1.71 13.45
C THR A 170 0.70 2.22 14.65
N ALA A 171 0.04 1.34 15.40
CA ALA A 171 -0.64 1.69 16.64
C ALA A 171 0.34 2.25 17.68
N PHE A 172 1.49 1.59 17.86
CA PHE A 172 2.55 2.07 18.73
C PHE A 172 3.08 3.44 18.28
N ALA A 173 3.30 3.64 16.98
CA ALA A 173 3.71 4.94 16.46
C ALA A 173 2.64 6.02 16.71
N CYS A 174 1.35 5.71 16.51
CA CYS A 174 0.27 6.63 16.83
C CYS A 174 0.29 7.03 18.31
N PHE A 175 0.49 6.08 19.22
CA PHE A 175 0.65 6.37 20.65
C PHE A 175 1.84 7.30 20.94
N VAL A 176 3.02 6.99 20.40
CA VAL A 176 4.25 7.80 20.62
C VAL A 176 4.11 9.22 20.06
N PHE A 177 3.46 9.39 18.91
CA PHE A 177 3.27 10.69 18.27
C PHE A 177 1.99 11.41 18.73
N GLY A 178 1.24 10.86 19.68
CA GLY A 178 -0.02 11.46 20.17
C GLY A 178 -1.11 11.57 19.10
N VAL A 179 -1.11 10.68 18.11
CA VAL A 179 -2.15 10.64 17.07
C VAL A 179 -3.35 9.88 17.61
N GLU A 180 -4.48 10.59 17.73
CA GLU A 180 -5.70 10.05 18.33
C GLU A 180 -6.89 10.08 17.35
N GLY A 181 -8.02 9.51 17.81
CA GLY A 181 -9.30 9.57 17.12
C GLY A 181 -9.30 8.90 15.75
N LEU A 182 -10.11 9.43 14.84
CA LEU A 182 -10.32 8.84 13.51
C LEU A 182 -9.02 8.74 12.69
N THR A 183 -8.10 9.69 12.84
CA THR A 183 -6.81 9.69 12.13
C THR A 183 -5.96 8.47 12.53
N ALA A 184 -5.91 8.13 13.81
CA ALA A 184 -5.23 6.92 14.29
C ALA A 184 -5.89 5.65 13.74
N LYS A 185 -7.24 5.62 13.78
CA LYS A 185 -8.03 4.49 13.26
C LYS A 185 -7.77 4.23 11.78
N ILE A 186 -7.77 5.29 10.96
CA ILE A 186 -7.46 5.20 9.54
C ILE A 186 -6.00 4.79 9.32
N ALA A 187 -5.04 5.30 10.11
CA ALA A 187 -3.65 4.88 9.98
C ALA A 187 -3.46 3.38 10.23
N ILE A 188 -4.04 2.85 11.30
CA ILE A 188 -3.97 1.42 11.64
C ILE A 188 -4.68 0.57 10.57
N LEU A 189 -5.85 1.01 10.10
CA LEU A 189 -6.57 0.37 8.99
C LEU A 189 -5.71 0.32 7.71
N PHE A 190 -5.05 1.42 7.39
CA PHE A 190 -4.16 1.55 6.22
C PHE A 190 -2.98 0.57 6.30
N SER A 191 -2.42 0.35 7.50
CA SER A 191 -1.36 -0.64 7.71
C SER A 191 -1.85 -2.09 7.61
N GLY A 192 -3.08 -2.39 8.00
CA GLY A 192 -3.64 -3.75 8.01
C GLY A 192 -4.12 -4.26 6.66
N ALA A 193 -4.19 -3.39 5.65
CA ALA A 193 -4.60 -3.79 4.31
C ALA A 193 -3.56 -4.68 3.62
N PRO A 194 -3.97 -5.63 2.75
CA PRO A 194 -3.05 -6.50 2.02
C PRO A 194 -2.21 -5.71 1.01
N ALA A 195 -1.22 -6.37 0.39
CA ALA A 195 -0.40 -5.71 -0.61
C ALA A 195 -1.16 -5.34 -1.89
N ALA A 196 -0.70 -4.28 -2.57
CA ALA A 196 -1.28 -3.83 -3.83
C ALA A 196 -0.89 -4.74 -5.00
N ALA A 197 -1.85 -5.06 -5.88
CA ALA A 197 -1.62 -5.85 -7.09
C ALA A 197 -0.55 -5.25 -8.02
N SER A 198 -0.40 -3.92 -8.03
CA SER A 198 0.65 -3.21 -8.76
C SER A 198 2.08 -3.57 -8.33
N SER A 199 2.26 -4.23 -7.18
CA SER A 199 3.55 -4.77 -6.74
C SER A 199 4.03 -5.91 -7.62
N TYR A 200 3.11 -6.74 -8.16
CA TYR A 200 3.46 -7.81 -9.08
C TYR A 200 4.07 -7.25 -10.38
N ILE A 201 3.41 -6.24 -10.94
CA ILE A 201 3.86 -5.60 -12.19
C ILE A 201 5.24 -4.97 -11.98
N LEU A 202 5.43 -4.26 -10.87
CA LEU A 202 6.71 -3.60 -10.56
C LEU A 202 7.84 -4.63 -10.34
N ALA A 203 7.58 -5.70 -9.59
CA ALA A 203 8.54 -6.79 -9.41
C ALA A 203 8.92 -7.40 -10.77
N ARG A 204 7.94 -7.70 -11.63
CA ARG A 204 8.20 -8.27 -12.96
C ARG A 204 9.01 -7.33 -13.85
N GLN A 205 8.75 -6.02 -13.81
CA GLN A 205 9.44 -5.03 -14.63
C GLN A 205 10.88 -4.76 -14.18
N MET A 206 11.16 -4.85 -12.88
CA MET A 206 12.48 -4.52 -12.31
C MET A 206 13.30 -5.74 -11.91
N GLY A 207 12.91 -6.95 -12.35
CA GLY A 207 13.67 -8.18 -12.11
C GLY A 207 13.49 -8.80 -10.72
N GLY A 208 12.48 -8.39 -9.96
CA GLY A 208 12.08 -9.03 -8.71
C GLY A 208 11.36 -10.37 -8.92
N ASP A 209 11.19 -11.13 -7.84
CA ASP A 209 10.47 -12.41 -7.89
C ASP A 209 8.95 -12.17 -7.95
N HIS A 210 8.43 -12.08 -9.17
CA HIS A 210 7.02 -11.84 -9.44
C HIS A 210 6.13 -13.05 -9.10
N GLN A 211 6.65 -14.28 -9.16
CA GLN A 211 5.86 -15.47 -8.77
C GLN A 211 5.64 -15.50 -7.27
N LEU A 212 6.68 -15.25 -6.48
CA LEU A 212 6.56 -15.06 -5.04
C LEU A 212 5.63 -13.89 -4.70
N MET A 213 5.75 -12.76 -5.41
CA MET A 213 4.87 -11.61 -5.20
C MET A 213 3.40 -11.95 -5.46
N ALA A 214 3.09 -12.73 -6.50
CA ALA A 214 1.73 -13.22 -6.76
C ALA A 214 1.20 -14.11 -5.61
N GLY A 215 2.06 -14.97 -5.07
CA GLY A 215 1.72 -15.79 -3.90
C GLY A 215 1.49 -14.97 -2.63
N ILE A 216 2.31 -13.94 -2.38
CA ILE A 216 2.13 -12.97 -1.28
C ILE A 216 0.80 -12.25 -1.43
N LEU A 217 0.51 -11.69 -2.61
CA LEU A 217 -0.73 -10.95 -2.86
C LEU A 217 -1.95 -11.82 -2.59
N THR A 218 -1.95 -13.03 -3.12
CA THR A 218 -3.07 -13.95 -2.96
C THR A 218 -3.30 -14.31 -1.50
N THR A 219 -2.22 -14.69 -0.81
CA THR A 219 -2.29 -15.09 0.60
C THR A 219 -2.70 -13.93 1.48
N GLN A 220 -2.16 -12.73 1.25
CA GLN A 220 -2.49 -11.56 2.04
C GLN A 220 -3.92 -11.11 1.82
N VAL A 221 -4.46 -11.14 0.60
CA VAL A 221 -5.87 -10.77 0.35
C VAL A 221 -6.82 -11.72 1.09
N ILE A 222 -6.57 -13.02 1.02
CA ILE A 222 -7.38 -14.03 1.72
C ILE A 222 -7.23 -13.87 3.24
N ALA A 223 -5.99 -13.76 3.73
CA ALA A 223 -5.72 -13.60 5.15
C ALA A 223 -6.31 -12.28 5.69
N ALA A 224 -6.26 -11.20 4.91
CA ALA A 224 -6.81 -9.89 5.27
C ALA A 224 -8.31 -9.95 5.55
N ALA A 225 -9.06 -10.84 4.90
CA ALA A 225 -10.48 -11.03 5.20
C ALA A 225 -10.72 -11.44 6.67
N LEU A 226 -9.76 -12.13 7.30
CA LEU A 226 -9.80 -12.53 8.70
C LEU A 226 -9.02 -11.58 9.60
N THR A 227 -7.83 -11.13 9.17
CA THR A 227 -6.94 -10.32 10.02
C THR A 227 -7.41 -8.87 10.14
N LEU A 228 -8.06 -8.29 9.12
CA LEU A 228 -8.56 -6.91 9.22
C LEU A 228 -9.61 -6.76 10.32
N PRO A 229 -10.67 -7.59 10.39
CA PRO A 229 -11.61 -7.54 11.52
C PRO A 229 -10.93 -7.67 12.88
N VAL A 230 -9.98 -8.60 13.02
CA VAL A 230 -9.22 -8.80 14.26
C VAL A 230 -8.40 -7.55 14.61
N VAL A 231 -7.63 -7.01 13.67
CA VAL A 231 -6.85 -5.77 13.85
C VAL A 231 -7.76 -4.61 14.27
N ILE A 232 -8.92 -4.47 13.63
CA ILE A 232 -9.90 -3.44 13.95
C ILE A 232 -10.42 -3.63 15.38
N THR A 233 -10.84 -4.84 15.77
CA THR A 233 -11.42 -5.09 17.09
C THR A 233 -10.43 -4.93 18.23
N PHE A 234 -9.17 -5.31 18.03
CA PHE A 234 -8.16 -5.29 19.11
C PHE A 234 -7.33 -4.00 19.17
N LEU A 235 -7.21 -3.24 18.08
CA LEU A 235 -6.37 -2.04 18.03
C LEU A 235 -7.15 -0.72 17.85
N LEU A 236 -8.45 -0.73 17.55
CA LEU A 236 -9.28 0.48 17.33
C LEU A 236 -10.42 0.65 18.34
#